data_AF-A0A816D766-F1
#
_entry.id   AF-A0A816D766-F1
#
_cell.length_a   1.000
_cell.length_b   1.000
_cell.length_c   1.000
_cell.angle_alpha   90.00
_cell.angle_beta   90.00
_cell.angle_gamma   90.00
#
_symmetry.space_group_name_H-M   'P 1'
#
loop_
_entity.id
_entity.type
_entity.pdbx_description
1 polymer ?
#
loop_
_entity_poly.entity_id
_entity_poly.type
_entity_poly.pdbx_seq_one_letter_code
_entity_poly.pdbx_strand_id
1 'polypeptide(L)'
;MAGRISLSGRIVNRAFSLFKQCYENKCVRGRSQDAIVATCIYIACRQEGAQRTIKEICAISTTASKKDIGRCFKQIVQNLPNSNRPESIDIKNLVPRFCNTLELRQANLIPKTAVHIAERAKELCDIQSRAPDSIAGASIYMACAAAGERKQMKDIQAAAGVMESTIRQIYKIMLPKASELFPSDFVFKCSPENLPQS
;
A
#
# COMPACT_ATOMS: atom_id res chain seq x y z
N MET A 1 -7.13 -17.11 -8.13
CA MET A 1 -6.50 -15.88 -7.60
C MET A 1 -7.18 -15.36 -6.34
N ALA A 2 -8.46 -15.02 -6.36
CA ALA A 2 -9.16 -14.39 -5.22
C ALA A 2 -9.08 -15.17 -3.90
N GLY A 3 -9.17 -16.51 -3.93
CA GLY A 3 -9.05 -17.35 -2.74
C GLY A 3 -7.66 -17.32 -2.07
N ARG A 4 -6.60 -16.93 -2.77
CA ARG A 4 -5.23 -16.83 -2.20
C ARG A 4 -5.04 -15.60 -1.29
N ILE A 5 -5.90 -14.60 -1.42
CA ILE A 5 -5.86 -13.34 -0.64
C ILE A 5 -7.20 -13.04 0.04
N SER A 6 -8.02 -14.08 0.23
CA SER A 6 -9.30 -14.04 0.97
C SER A 6 -10.19 -12.85 0.60
N LEU A 7 -10.36 -12.59 -0.71
CA LEU A 7 -11.23 -11.51 -1.17
C LEU A 7 -12.71 -11.88 -0.99
N SER A 8 -13.52 -10.86 -0.66
CA SER A 8 -14.97 -11.03 -0.52
C SER A 8 -15.62 -11.34 -1.87
N GLY A 9 -16.76 -12.06 -1.84
CA GLY A 9 -17.53 -12.37 -3.05
C GLY A 9 -17.94 -11.12 -3.83
N ARG A 10 -18.15 -9.99 -3.14
CA ARG A 10 -18.43 -8.69 -3.77
C ARG A 10 -17.29 -8.24 -4.70
N ILE A 11 -16.05 -8.30 -4.22
CA ILE A 11 -14.86 -7.93 -5.02
C ILE A 11 -14.69 -8.88 -6.21
N VAL A 12 -14.94 -10.18 -6.00
CA VAL A 12 -14.86 -11.19 -7.06
C VAL A 12 -15.89 -10.90 -8.17
N ASN A 13 -17.14 -10.64 -7.81
CA ASN A 13 -18.20 -10.32 -8.76
C ASN A 13 -17.91 -9.03 -9.54
N ARG A 14 -17.34 -8.02 -8.87
CA ARG A 14 -16.93 -6.77 -9.51
C ARG A 14 -15.77 -7.00 -10.48
N ALA A 15 -14.76 -7.77 -10.10
CA ALA A 15 -13.66 -8.14 -10.98
C ALA A 15 -14.14 -8.92 -12.21
N PHE A 16 -15.09 -9.84 -12.05
CA PHE A 16 -15.69 -10.57 -13.16
C PHE A 16 -16.46 -9.66 -14.12
N SER A 17 -17.23 -8.71 -13.57
CA SER A 17 -17.95 -7.72 -14.38
C SER A 17 -16.99 -6.84 -15.19
N LEU A 18 -15.89 -6.39 -14.59
CA LEU A 18 -14.83 -5.66 -15.29
C LEU A 18 -14.18 -6.49 -16.39
N PHE A 19 -13.89 -7.76 -16.11
CA PHE A 19 -13.31 -8.67 -17.11
C PHE A 19 -14.23 -8.84 -18.33
N LYS A 20 -15.53 -9.05 -18.10
CA LYS A 20 -16.54 -9.16 -19.17
C LYS A 20 -16.57 -7.90 -20.04
N GLN A 21 -16.64 -6.72 -19.42
CA GLN A 21 -16.58 -5.43 -20.13
C GLN A 21 -15.30 -5.27 -20.95
N CYS A 22 -14.15 -5.69 -20.41
CA CYS A 22 -12.88 -5.59 -21.12
C CYS A 22 -12.84 -6.47 -22.38
N TYR A 23 -13.44 -7.66 -22.29
CA TYR A 23 -13.50 -8.62 -23.38
C TYR A 23 -14.45 -8.16 -24.50
N GLU A 24 -15.65 -7.69 -24.13
CA GLU A 24 -16.66 -7.18 -25.06
C GLU A 24 -16.17 -5.94 -25.82
N ASN A 25 -15.53 -4.99 -25.11
CA ASN A 25 -14.98 -3.77 -25.69
C ASN A 25 -13.63 -3.96 -26.38
N LYS A 26 -13.06 -5.17 -26.33
CA LYS A 26 -11.76 -5.52 -26.93
C LYS A 26 -10.61 -4.58 -26.53
N CYS A 27 -10.63 -4.03 -25.31
CA CYS A 27 -9.72 -2.96 -24.87
C CYS A 27 -8.32 -3.44 -24.45
N VAL A 28 -8.08 -4.76 -24.41
CA VAL A 28 -6.85 -5.39 -23.91
C VAL A 28 -6.25 -6.42 -24.89
N ARG A 29 -6.43 -6.22 -26.21
CA ARG A 29 -5.87 -7.12 -27.23
C ARG A 29 -4.35 -7.28 -27.10
N GLY A 30 -3.88 -8.52 -27.26
CA GLY A 30 -2.45 -8.87 -27.22
C GLY A 30 -1.83 -8.92 -25.81
N ARG A 31 -2.65 -8.90 -24.75
CA ARG A 31 -2.19 -9.09 -23.36
C ARG A 31 -2.50 -10.50 -22.89
N SER A 32 -1.71 -11.01 -21.94
CA SER A 32 -1.97 -12.31 -21.33
C SER A 32 -3.27 -12.25 -20.53
N GLN A 33 -4.06 -13.33 -20.60
CA GLN A 33 -5.31 -13.45 -19.86
C GLN A 33 -5.08 -13.34 -18.34
N ASP A 34 -3.97 -13.92 -17.85
CA ASP A 34 -3.55 -13.82 -16.45
C ASP A 34 -3.34 -12.36 -16.01
N ALA A 35 -2.70 -11.53 -16.85
CA ALA A 35 -2.51 -10.11 -16.57
C ALA A 35 -3.83 -9.33 -16.57
N ILE A 36 -4.74 -9.62 -17.50
CA ILE A 36 -6.05 -8.97 -17.55
C ILE A 36 -6.85 -9.30 -16.28
N VAL A 37 -6.92 -10.57 -15.89
CA VAL A 37 -7.62 -11.01 -14.68
C VAL A 37 -7.01 -10.38 -13.44
N ALA A 38 -5.67 -10.41 -13.31
CA ALA A 38 -4.96 -9.78 -12.21
C ALA A 38 -5.28 -8.26 -12.11
N THR A 39 -5.28 -7.55 -13.25
CA THR A 39 -5.63 -6.12 -13.29
C THR A 39 -7.10 -5.87 -12.93
N CYS A 40 -8.04 -6.72 -13.36
CA CYS A 40 -9.46 -6.57 -13.01
C CYS A 40 -9.67 -6.73 -11.50
N ILE A 41 -8.99 -7.71 -10.88
CA ILE A 41 -8.98 -7.87 -9.42
C ILE A 41 -8.40 -6.63 -8.74
N TYR A 42 -7.26 -6.13 -9.23
CA TYR A 42 -6.63 -4.92 -8.70
C TYR A 42 -7.55 -3.70 -8.73
N ILE A 43 -8.27 -3.48 -9.84
CA ILE A 43 -9.24 -2.37 -9.97
C ILE A 43 -10.43 -2.58 -9.02
N ALA A 44 -11.00 -3.78 -8.96
CA ALA A 44 -12.12 -4.10 -8.08
C ALA A 44 -11.76 -3.88 -6.60
N CYS A 45 -10.57 -4.32 -6.16
CA CYS A 45 -10.07 -4.06 -4.82
C CYS A 45 -10.00 -2.55 -4.50
N ARG A 46 -9.64 -1.71 -5.48
CA ARG A 46 -9.59 -0.25 -5.28
C ARG A 46 -10.97 0.38 -5.22
N GLN A 47 -11.92 -0.08 -6.03
CA GLN A 47 -13.29 0.43 -6.04
C GLN A 47 -14.05 0.09 -4.75
N GLU A 48 -13.78 -1.07 -4.15
CA GLU A 48 -14.46 -1.55 -2.94
C GLU A 48 -13.75 -1.12 -1.64
N GLY A 49 -12.80 -0.19 -1.70
CA GLY A 49 -12.04 0.29 -0.53
C GLY A 49 -11.01 -0.70 0.05
N ALA A 50 -11.02 -1.97 -0.38
CA ALA A 50 -10.06 -2.99 0.01
C ALA A 50 -8.75 -2.92 -0.80
N GLN A 51 -8.15 -1.74 -0.87
CA GLN A 51 -7.02 -1.44 -1.77
C GLN A 51 -5.86 -2.41 -1.56
N ARG A 52 -5.30 -2.92 -2.66
CA ARG A 52 -4.11 -3.80 -2.71
C ARG A 52 -3.01 -3.12 -3.52
N THR A 53 -1.75 -3.43 -3.24
CA THR A 53 -0.63 -2.98 -4.06
C THR A 53 -0.48 -3.88 -5.31
N ILE A 54 0.16 -3.35 -6.35
CA ILE A 54 0.45 -4.16 -7.55
C ILE A 54 1.34 -5.37 -7.20
N LYS A 55 2.22 -5.25 -6.21
CA LYS A 55 3.10 -6.34 -5.77
C LYS A 55 2.32 -7.49 -5.16
N GLU A 56 1.32 -7.21 -4.32
CA GLU A 56 0.42 -8.24 -3.76
C GLU A 56 -0.36 -8.97 -4.86
N ILE A 57 -0.84 -8.23 -5.86
CA ILE A 57 -1.57 -8.82 -6.98
C ILE A 57 -0.63 -9.64 -7.88
N CYS A 58 0.60 -9.18 -8.10
CA CYS A 58 1.61 -9.91 -8.85
C CYS A 58 1.99 -11.22 -8.14
N ALA A 59 2.12 -11.21 -6.80
CA ALA A 59 2.47 -12.39 -6.02
C ALA A 59 1.44 -13.54 -6.12
N ILE A 60 0.16 -13.22 -6.37
CA ILE A 60 -0.89 -14.25 -6.55
C ILE A 60 -1.14 -14.62 -8.01
N SER A 61 -0.59 -13.84 -8.95
CA SER A 61 -0.69 -14.09 -10.39
C SER A 61 0.27 -15.19 -10.83
N THR A 62 -0.06 -15.89 -11.92
CA THR A 62 0.72 -17.06 -12.35
C THR A 62 1.87 -16.64 -13.26
N THR A 63 1.61 -15.68 -14.15
CA THR A 63 2.54 -15.25 -15.20
C THR A 63 2.60 -13.73 -15.34
N ALA A 64 1.70 -12.97 -14.71
CA ALA A 64 1.63 -11.53 -14.88
C ALA A 64 2.75 -10.79 -14.12
N SER A 65 3.58 -10.06 -14.86
CA SER A 65 4.59 -9.18 -14.24
C SER A 65 3.98 -7.87 -13.75
N LYS A 66 4.65 -7.20 -12.80
CA LYS A 66 4.30 -5.83 -12.37
C LYS A 66 4.14 -4.85 -13.55
N LYS A 67 4.99 -5.00 -14.58
CA LYS A 67 4.97 -4.14 -15.78
C LYS A 67 3.73 -4.40 -16.62
N ASP A 68 3.31 -5.65 -16.74
CA ASP A 68 2.13 -6.03 -17.51
C ASP A 68 0.84 -5.61 -16.83
N ILE A 69 0.75 -5.82 -15.50
CA ILE A 69 -0.38 -5.35 -14.69
C ILE A 69 -0.50 -3.82 -14.80
N GLY A 70 0.61 -3.10 -14.74
CA GLY A 70 0.63 -1.63 -14.89
C GLY A 70 0.19 -1.14 -16.26
N ARG A 71 0.59 -1.84 -17.34
CA ARG A 71 0.15 -1.52 -18.72
C ARG A 71 -1.33 -1.81 -18.92
N CYS A 72 -1.80 -2.99 -18.48
CA CYS A 72 -3.21 -3.37 -18.55
C CYS A 72 -4.06 -2.42 -17.73
N PHE A 73 -3.59 -1.98 -16.56
CA PHE A 73 -4.31 -1.02 -15.71
C PHE A 73 -4.57 0.29 -16.44
N LYS A 74 -3.55 0.86 -17.10
CA LYS A 74 -3.72 2.09 -17.89
C LYS A 74 -4.74 1.90 -19.00
N GLN A 75 -4.65 0.80 -19.76
CA GLN A 75 -5.58 0.50 -20.85
C GLN A 75 -7.02 0.33 -20.37
N ILE A 76 -7.24 -0.44 -19.31
CA ILE A 76 -8.59 -0.69 -18.78
C ILE A 76 -9.18 0.60 -18.21
N VAL A 77 -8.44 1.34 -17.37
CA VAL A 77 -8.95 2.57 -16.74
C VAL A 77 -9.27 3.66 -17.75
N GLN A 78 -8.52 3.76 -18.86
CA GLN A 78 -8.82 4.69 -19.94
C GLN A 78 -10.15 4.40 -20.63
N ASN A 79 -10.56 3.13 -20.67
CA ASN A 79 -11.83 2.70 -21.28
C ASN A 79 -13.00 2.65 -20.27
N LEU A 80 -12.75 2.86 -18.98
CA LEU A 80 -13.80 2.93 -17.97
C LEU A 80 -14.44 4.33 -17.94
N PRO A 81 -15.76 4.42 -17.76
CA PRO A 81 -16.42 5.70 -17.53
C PRO A 81 -15.89 6.33 -16.25
N ASN A 82 -15.88 7.67 -16.19
CA ASN A 82 -15.27 8.42 -15.09
C ASN A 82 -15.81 8.00 -13.71
N SER A 83 -17.11 7.70 -13.60
CA SER A 83 -17.76 7.24 -12.37
C SER A 83 -17.25 5.88 -11.87
N ASN A 84 -16.66 5.06 -12.74
CA ASN A 84 -16.12 3.74 -12.40
C ASN A 84 -14.59 3.73 -12.32
N ARG A 85 -13.90 4.87 -12.37
CA ARG A 85 -12.44 4.88 -12.24
C ARG A 85 -12.05 4.62 -10.77
N PRO A 86 -11.06 3.75 -10.52
CA PRO A 86 -10.62 3.49 -9.16
C PRO A 86 -9.90 4.71 -8.57
N GLU A 87 -10.24 5.06 -7.34
CA GLU A 87 -9.58 6.12 -6.57
C GLU A 87 -8.09 5.82 -6.35
N SER A 88 -7.29 6.87 -6.14
CA SER A 88 -5.87 6.74 -5.80
C SER A 88 -5.67 5.86 -4.55
N ILE A 89 -4.51 5.21 -4.46
CA ILE A 89 -4.20 4.41 -3.29
C ILE A 89 -3.99 5.35 -2.10
N ASP A 90 -4.74 5.11 -1.04
CA ASP A 90 -4.63 5.82 0.22
C ASP A 90 -3.82 4.98 1.23
N ILE A 91 -2.92 5.65 1.93
CA ILE A 91 -2.08 5.08 2.98
C ILE A 91 -2.94 4.51 4.11
N LYS A 92 -4.09 5.14 4.40
CA LYS A 92 -5.05 4.69 5.42
C LYS A 92 -5.52 3.24 5.20
N ASN A 93 -5.62 2.82 3.94
CA ASN A 93 -6.05 1.47 3.60
C ASN A 93 -4.89 0.45 3.61
N LEU A 94 -3.64 0.92 3.50
CA LEU A 94 -2.46 0.06 3.46
C LEU A 94 -1.92 -0.26 4.86
N VAL A 95 -1.82 0.76 5.71
CA VAL A 95 -1.14 0.67 7.02
C VAL A 95 -1.73 -0.42 7.92
N PRO A 96 -3.06 -0.50 8.14
CA PRO A 96 -3.62 -1.53 9.03
C PRO A 96 -3.26 -2.95 8.59
N ARG A 97 -3.27 -3.22 7.28
CA ARG A 97 -2.92 -4.54 6.76
C ARG A 97 -1.43 -4.85 6.97
N PHE A 98 -0.54 -3.91 6.67
CA PHE A 98 0.90 -4.10 6.89
C PHE A 98 1.23 -4.32 8.37
N CYS A 99 0.58 -3.58 9.26
CA CYS A 99 0.70 -3.76 10.70
C CYS A 99 0.18 -5.14 11.17
N ASN A 100 -0.92 -5.63 10.60
CA ASN A 100 -1.43 -6.96 10.91
C ASN A 100 -0.43 -8.07 10.51
N THR A 101 0.24 -7.94 9.36
CA THR A 101 1.29 -8.87 8.94
C THR A 101 2.53 -8.82 9.84
N LEU A 102 2.78 -7.70 10.53
CA LEU A 102 3.94 -7.52 11.41
C LEU A 102 3.72 -8.06 12.83
N GLU A 103 2.51 -8.53 13.16
CA GLU A 103 2.13 -9.09 14.46
C GLU A 103 2.55 -8.16 15.61
N LEU A 104 2.09 -6.91 15.53
CA LEU A 104 2.43 -5.88 16.52
C LEU A 104 1.64 -6.05 17.82
N ARG A 105 2.32 -5.95 18.96
CA ARG A 105 1.70 -5.99 20.30
C ARG A 105 0.73 -4.81 20.48
N GLN A 106 1.09 -3.64 19.95
CA GLN A 106 0.25 -2.45 19.99
C GLN A 106 -0.59 -2.28 18.71
N ALA A 107 -1.39 -3.31 18.38
CA ALA A 107 -2.15 -3.42 17.13
C ALA A 107 -3.14 -2.27 16.84
N ASN A 108 -3.54 -1.48 17.84
CA ASN A 108 -4.44 -0.33 17.65
C ASN A 108 -3.73 1.03 17.62
N LEU A 109 -2.65 1.17 18.40
CA LEU A 109 -1.93 2.44 18.53
C LEU A 109 -1.03 2.68 17.32
N ILE A 110 -0.18 1.69 16.98
CA ILE A 110 0.81 1.85 15.92
C ILE A 110 0.18 2.18 14.56
N PRO A 111 -0.90 1.51 14.09
CA PRO A 111 -1.51 1.88 12.81
C PRO A 111 -2.05 3.30 12.78
N LYS A 112 -2.71 3.74 13.86
CA LYS A 112 -3.26 5.11 13.98
C LYS A 112 -2.14 6.15 13.94
N THR A 113 -1.09 5.93 14.74
CA THR A 113 0.09 6.81 14.76
C THR A 113 0.80 6.83 13.41
N ALA A 114 0.99 5.67 12.77
CA ALA A 114 1.65 5.58 11.47
C ALA A 114 0.87 6.27 10.36
N VAL A 115 -0.46 6.19 10.36
CA VAL A 115 -1.31 6.96 9.43
C VAL A 115 -1.13 8.46 9.66
N HIS A 116 -1.18 8.91 10.91
CA HIS A 116 -0.99 10.33 11.24
C HIS A 116 0.38 10.85 10.80
N ILE A 117 1.46 10.11 11.14
CA ILE A 117 2.82 10.41 10.70
C ILE A 117 2.88 10.51 9.17
N ALA A 118 2.27 9.57 8.45
CA ALA A 118 2.31 9.55 6.99
C ALA A 118 1.58 10.76 6.36
N GLU A 119 0.45 11.18 6.93
CA GLU A 119 -0.26 12.38 6.50
C GLU A 119 0.55 13.64 6.78
N ARG A 120 1.05 13.77 8.00
CA ARG A 120 1.83 14.94 8.40
C ARG A 120 3.14 15.04 7.64
N ALA A 121 3.77 13.90 7.33
CA ALA A 121 4.98 13.86 6.54
C ALA A 121 4.75 14.25 5.07
N LYS A 122 3.55 14.04 4.50
CA LYS A 122 3.25 14.57 3.16
C LYS A 122 3.19 16.10 3.13
N GLU A 123 2.80 16.72 4.23
CA GLU A 123 2.70 18.18 4.35
C GLU A 123 4.04 18.81 4.70
N LEU A 124 4.78 18.20 5.63
CA LEU A 124 6.00 18.75 6.19
C LEU A 124 7.27 18.27 5.49
N CYS A 125 7.27 17.10 4.86
CA CYS A 125 8.47 16.52 4.25
C CYS A 125 8.32 16.47 2.72
N ASP A 126 9.45 16.56 2.00
CA ASP A 126 9.50 16.47 0.54
C ASP A 126 9.36 15.02 0.04
N ILE A 127 8.26 14.35 0.42
CA ILE A 127 7.99 12.94 0.12
C ILE A 127 6.73 12.72 -0.72
N GLN A 128 6.04 13.79 -1.16
CA GLN A 128 4.80 13.70 -1.95
C GLN A 128 4.96 12.94 -3.28
N SER A 129 6.16 12.98 -3.88
CA SER A 129 6.49 12.27 -5.12
C SER A 129 6.78 10.78 -4.91
N ARG A 130 6.90 10.33 -3.65
CA ARG A 130 7.19 8.93 -3.31
C ARG A 130 5.92 8.09 -3.31
N ALA A 131 6.09 6.79 -3.59
CA ALA A 131 4.97 5.89 -3.67
C ALA A 131 4.30 5.69 -2.27
N PRO A 132 2.96 5.61 -2.19
CA PRO A 132 2.24 5.50 -0.91
C PRO A 132 2.63 4.29 -0.06
N ASP A 133 2.98 3.17 -0.70
CA ASP A 133 3.47 1.95 -0.04
C ASP A 133 4.78 2.21 0.74
N SER A 134 5.64 3.04 0.15
CA SER A 134 6.96 3.35 0.67
C SER A 134 6.88 4.34 1.84
N ILE A 135 6.00 5.33 1.74
CA ILE A 135 5.69 6.25 2.84
C ILE A 135 5.05 5.49 4.01
N ALA A 136 4.11 4.58 3.72
CA ALA A 136 3.49 3.73 4.73
C ALA A 136 4.54 2.88 5.48
N GLY A 137 5.46 2.23 4.77
CA GLY A 137 6.52 1.43 5.38
C GLY A 137 7.44 2.23 6.31
N ALA A 138 7.88 3.42 5.88
CA ALA A 138 8.71 4.30 6.71
C ALA A 138 7.96 4.85 7.94
N SER A 139 6.67 5.17 7.78
CA SER A 139 5.84 5.68 8.87
C SER A 139 5.56 4.59 9.92
N ILE A 140 5.35 3.35 9.49
CA ILE A 140 5.23 2.19 10.39
C ILE A 140 6.54 1.98 11.16
N TYR A 141 7.69 2.03 10.47
CA TYR A 141 9.00 1.89 11.12
C TYR A 141 9.21 2.94 12.23
N MET A 142 8.92 4.21 11.91
CA MET A 142 9.02 5.32 12.85
C MET A 142 8.08 5.16 14.04
N ALA A 143 6.81 4.80 13.81
CA ALA A 143 5.83 4.55 14.87
C ALA A 143 6.25 3.40 15.79
N CYS A 144 6.72 2.28 15.22
CA CYS A 144 7.23 1.12 15.96
C CYS A 144 8.42 1.50 16.85
N ALA A 145 9.38 2.27 16.31
CA ALA A 145 10.55 2.72 17.06
C ALA A 145 10.16 3.62 18.24
N ALA A 146 9.24 4.57 18.04
CA ALA A 146 8.78 5.48 19.09
C ALA A 146 7.94 4.79 20.19
N ALA A 147 7.17 3.77 19.80
CA ALA A 147 6.37 2.93 20.70
C ALA A 147 7.21 1.92 21.53
N GLY A 148 8.52 1.83 21.27
CA GLY A 148 9.43 0.88 21.90
C GLY A 148 9.24 -0.56 21.40
N GLU A 149 8.56 -0.76 20.28
CA GLU A 149 8.34 -2.06 19.65
C GLU A 149 9.19 -2.16 18.37
N ARG A 150 10.51 -2.30 18.55
CA ARG A 150 11.47 -2.26 17.44
C ARG A 150 11.24 -3.44 16.48
N LYS A 151 10.94 -3.12 15.23
CA LYS A 151 10.92 -4.06 14.09
C LYS A 151 12.09 -3.78 13.17
N GLN A 152 12.62 -4.81 12.50
CA GLN A 152 13.66 -4.59 11.51
C GLN A 152 13.02 -4.05 10.22
N MET A 153 13.75 -3.22 9.47
CA MET A 153 13.27 -2.74 8.17
C MET A 153 13.03 -3.90 7.19
N LYS A 154 13.77 -5.02 7.34
CA LYS A 154 13.57 -6.26 6.59
C LYS A 154 12.20 -6.89 6.83
N ASP A 155 11.69 -6.83 8.07
CA ASP A 155 10.36 -7.34 8.40
C ASP A 155 9.28 -6.48 7.74
N ILE A 156 9.47 -5.16 7.76
CA ILE A 156 8.58 -4.20 7.10
C ILE A 156 8.66 -4.36 5.57
N GLN A 157 9.83 -4.66 5.02
CA GLN A 157 9.97 -5.01 3.61
C GLN A 157 9.13 -6.25 3.26
N ALA A 158 9.15 -7.29 4.10
CA ALA A 158 8.35 -8.49 3.87
C ALA A 158 6.84 -8.19 3.93
N ALA A 159 6.40 -7.34 4.87
CA ALA A 159 4.99 -6.98 5.02
C ALA A 159 4.46 -6.01 3.95
N ALA A 160 5.20 -4.93 3.65
CA ALA A 160 4.79 -3.88 2.71
C ALA A 160 5.21 -4.16 1.26
N GLY A 161 6.13 -5.11 1.06
CA GLY A 161 6.75 -5.39 -0.24
C GLY A 161 7.68 -4.30 -0.73
N VAL A 162 8.13 -3.36 0.12
CA VAL A 162 8.99 -2.23 -0.24
C VAL A 162 10.45 -2.55 0.12
N MET A 163 11.41 -2.17 -0.73
CA MET A 163 12.83 -2.40 -0.44
C MET A 163 13.26 -1.68 0.83
N GLU A 164 14.06 -2.33 1.67
CA GLU A 164 14.65 -1.77 2.89
C GLU A 164 15.37 -0.45 2.60
N SER A 165 16.16 -0.38 1.52
CA SER A 165 16.85 0.85 1.12
C SER A 165 15.90 2.02 0.85
N THR A 166 14.70 1.74 0.32
CA THR A 166 13.67 2.76 0.08
C THR A 166 13.03 3.22 1.39
N ILE A 167 12.75 2.29 2.30
CA ILE A 167 12.23 2.60 3.65
C ILE A 167 13.24 3.50 4.38
N ARG A 168 14.51 3.10 4.38
CA ARG A 168 15.63 3.85 4.97
C ARG A 168 15.77 5.25 4.39
N GLN A 169 15.66 5.40 3.06
CA GLN A 169 15.75 6.71 2.41
C GLN A 169 14.62 7.65 2.86
N ILE A 170 13.37 7.17 2.86
CA ILE A 170 12.23 8.01 3.25
C ILE A 170 12.30 8.34 4.74
N TYR A 171 12.65 7.35 5.57
CA TYR A 171 12.82 7.55 7.00
C TYR A 171 13.86 8.62 7.34
N LYS A 172 15.01 8.65 6.63
CA LYS A 172 16.01 9.72 6.77
C LYS A 172 15.49 11.12 6.43
N ILE A 173 14.53 11.23 5.51
CA ILE A 173 13.89 12.51 5.17
C ILE A 173 12.92 12.94 6.27
N MET A 174 12.25 11.97 6.92
CA MET A 174 11.29 12.23 8.00
C MET A 174 11.96 12.54 9.34
N LEU A 175 13.14 11.95 9.61
CA LEU A 175 13.82 12.00 10.90
C LEU A 175 14.08 13.44 11.42
N PRO A 176 14.54 14.42 10.61
CA PRO A 176 14.76 15.78 11.08
C PRO A 176 13.50 16.49 11.59
N LYS A 177 12.32 16.05 11.13
CA LYS A 177 11.02 16.62 11.52
C LYS A 177 10.26 15.69 12.46
N ALA A 178 10.88 14.63 12.98
CA ALA A 178 10.19 13.58 13.71
C ALA A 178 9.32 14.10 14.86
N SER A 179 9.78 15.09 15.63
CA SER A 179 9.02 15.71 16.72
C SER A 179 7.67 16.30 16.30
N GLU A 180 7.57 16.81 15.07
CA GLU A 180 6.35 17.43 14.52
C GLU A 180 5.43 16.43 13.79
N LEU A 181 5.89 15.20 13.59
CA LEU A 181 5.13 14.16 12.86
C LEU A 181 4.23 13.32 13.75
N PHE A 182 4.46 13.30 15.07
CA PHE A 182 3.66 12.50 15.98
C PHE A 182 2.42 13.26 16.47
N PRO A 183 1.33 12.53 16.78
CA PRO A 183 0.19 13.09 17.48
C PRO A 183 0.60 13.71 18.83
N SER A 184 -0.05 14.81 19.22
CA SER A 184 0.21 15.51 20.48
C SER A 184 -0.05 14.66 21.74
N ASP A 185 -0.93 13.67 21.63
CA ASP A 185 -1.31 12.73 22.69
C ASP A 185 -0.45 11.46 22.71
N PHE A 186 0.55 11.35 21.83
CA PHE A 186 1.38 10.15 21.75
C PHE A 186 2.34 10.00 22.94
N VAL A 187 2.22 8.89 23.65
CA VAL A 187 3.13 8.55 24.77
C VAL A 187 4.37 7.85 24.23
N PHE A 188 5.47 8.60 24.15
CA PHE A 188 6.76 8.08 23.70
C PHE A 188 7.37 7.12 24.72
N LYS A 189 7.78 5.93 24.24
CA LYS A 189 8.74 5.09 24.98
C LYS A 189 10.17 5.37 24.56
N CYS A 190 10.36 5.80 23.32
CA CYS A 190 11.63 6.31 22.81
C CYS A 190 11.39 7.72 22.29
N SER A 191 12.05 8.71 22.90
CA SER A 191 11.93 10.11 22.47
C SER A 191 12.36 10.28 21.01
N PRO A 192 11.79 11.26 20.27
CA PRO A 192 12.14 11.53 18.87
C PRO A 192 13.65 11.69 18.62
N GLU A 193 14.38 12.29 19.56
CA GLU A 193 15.84 12.50 19.51
C GLU A 193 16.65 11.20 19.57
N ASN A 194 16.09 10.16 20.20
CA ASN A 194 16.72 8.86 20.40
C ASN A 194 16.26 7.82 19.36
N LEU A 195 15.51 8.24 18.34
CA LEU A 195 15.09 7.36 17.26
C LEU A 195 16.32 6.82 16.49
N PRO A 196 16.27 5.57 16.00
CA PRO A 196 17.38 4.98 15.26
C PRO A 196 17.78 5.88 14.08
N GLN A 197 19.07 6.18 13.93
CA GLN A 197 19.60 7.00 12.82
C GLN A 197 19.88 6.13 11.56
N SER A 198 19.91 4.81 11.74
CA SER A 198 20.22 3.80 10.73
C SER A 198 19.44 2.52 10.97
#